data_AF-A0A1F6I4W9-F1
#
_entry.id   AF-A0A1F6I4W9-F1
#
_cell.length_a   1.000
_cell.length_b   1.000
_cell.length_c   1.000
_cell.angle_alpha   90.00
_cell.angle_beta   90.00
_cell.angle_gamma   90.00
#
_symmetry.space_group_name_H-M   'P 1'
#
loop_
_entity.id
_entity.type
_entity.pdbx_description
1 polymer ?
#
loop_
_entity_poly.entity_id
_entity_poly.type
_entity_poly.pdbx_seq_one_letter_code
_entity_poly.pdbx_strand_id
1 'polypeptide(L)'
;MRDPDNLDYRDKILNTRYIVGLLLAPVFLVLFWYRDFLLGQAKLSFEIFSYIANLLSVPLLLKTFFKPLKSEYREGLVIFSIVMGIAIKLLILAVTIPVLILVAILLLVMSLLVIVLPIIIFWFLIW
;
A
#
# COMPACT_ATOMS: atom_id res chain seq x y z
N MET A 1 -9.17 -51.40 24.59
CA MET A 1 -7.91 -51.62 23.87
C MET A 1 -7.94 -50.78 22.61
N ARG A 2 -6.93 -49.93 22.38
CA ARG A 2 -6.83 -49.11 21.16
C ARG A 2 -6.30 -50.04 20.06
N ASP A 3 -7.01 -50.12 18.93
CA ASP A 3 -6.65 -51.00 17.81
C ASP A 3 -5.30 -50.55 17.21
N PRO A 4 -4.26 -51.40 17.25
CA PRO A 4 -2.94 -51.05 16.72
C PRO A 4 -2.94 -50.78 15.21
N ASP A 5 -3.87 -51.38 14.45
CA ASP A 5 -3.93 -51.22 13.00
C ASP A 5 -4.46 -49.84 12.59
N ASN A 6 -5.32 -49.25 13.43
CA ASN A 6 -5.86 -47.91 13.22
C ASN A 6 -4.81 -46.82 13.48
N LEU A 7 -3.87 -47.06 14.41
CA LEU A 7 -2.75 -46.16 14.69
C LEU A 7 -1.79 -46.10 13.49
N ASP A 8 -1.36 -47.25 12.97
CA ASP A 8 -0.45 -47.32 11.81
C ASP A 8 -1.06 -46.66 10.55
N TYR A 9 -2.36 -46.86 10.33
CA TYR A 9 -3.07 -46.23 9.21
C TYR A 9 -3.15 -44.70 9.33
N ARG A 10 -3.43 -44.18 10.54
CA ARG A 10 -3.42 -42.73 10.79
C ARG A 10 -2.04 -42.13 10.58
N ASP A 11 -1.00 -42.78 11.09
CA ASP A 11 0.37 -42.28 11.01
C ASP A 11 0.85 -42.24 9.55
N LYS A 12 0.48 -43.25 8.74
CA LYS A 12 0.72 -43.25 7.29
C LYS A 12 0.02 -42.08 6.59
N ILE A 13 -1.26 -41.85 6.85
CA ILE A 13 -2.00 -40.72 6.24
C ILE A 13 -1.36 -39.39 6.62
N LEU A 14 -1.02 -39.20 7.91
CA LEU A 14 -0.39 -37.99 8.39
C LEU A 14 0.95 -37.77 7.68
N ASN A 15 1.80 -38.79 7.62
CA ASN A 15 3.09 -38.73 6.95
C ASN A 15 2.95 -38.37 5.46
N THR A 16 2.01 -39.00 4.75
CA THR A 16 1.71 -38.66 3.34
C THR A 16 1.30 -37.20 3.19
N ARG A 17 0.45 -36.67 4.07
CA ARG A 17 0.04 -35.25 4.03
C ARG A 17 1.22 -34.30 4.28
N TYR A 18 2.11 -34.62 5.22
CA TYR A 18 3.30 -33.82 5.47
C TYR A 18 4.28 -33.85 4.30
N ILE A 19 4.52 -35.01 3.68
CA ILE A 19 5.40 -35.15 2.50
C ILE A 19 4.86 -34.35 1.31
N VAL A 20 3.55 -34.45 1.04
CA VAL A 20 2.90 -33.66 -0.03
C VAL A 20 2.96 -32.16 0.29
N GLY A 21 2.72 -31.79 1.55
CA GLY A 21 2.83 -30.39 2.00
C GLY A 21 4.24 -29.83 1.82
N LEU A 22 5.26 -30.61 2.16
CA LEU A 22 6.67 -30.23 1.99
C LEU A 22 7.04 -30.06 0.50
N LEU A 23 6.57 -30.96 -0.36
CA LEU A 23 6.80 -30.88 -1.81
C LEU A 23 6.15 -29.64 -2.44
N LEU A 24 4.98 -29.24 -1.95
CA LEU A 24 4.26 -28.07 -2.46
C LEU A 24 4.67 -26.75 -1.80
N ALA A 25 5.35 -26.78 -0.65
CA ALA A 25 5.81 -25.60 0.08
C ALA A 25 6.53 -24.55 -0.81
N PRO A 26 7.49 -24.90 -1.69
CA PRO A 26 8.14 -23.92 -2.55
C PRO A 26 7.17 -23.26 -3.54
N VAL A 27 6.20 -24.00 -4.07
CA VAL A 27 5.17 -23.45 -4.98
C VAL A 27 4.27 -22.46 -4.24
N PHE A 28 3.81 -22.82 -3.03
CA PHE A 28 3.03 -21.91 -2.20
C PHE A 28 3.81 -20.67 -1.79
N LEU A 29 5.10 -20.81 -1.52
CA LEU A 29 5.96 -19.69 -1.14
C LEU A 29 6.10 -18.69 -2.29
N VAL A 30 6.32 -19.16 -3.52
CA VAL A 30 6.39 -18.30 -4.71
C VAL A 30 5.05 -17.61 -4.98
N LEU A 31 3.94 -18.36 -4.93
CA LEU A 31 2.60 -17.80 -5.14
C LEU A 31 2.25 -16.76 -4.08
N PHE A 32 2.53 -17.05 -2.82
CA PHE A 32 2.31 -16.11 -1.72
C PHE A 32 3.09 -14.82 -1.96
N TRP A 33 4.37 -14.91 -2.27
CA TRP A 33 5.24 -13.72 -2.35
C TRP A 33 4.97 -12.85 -3.57
N TYR A 34 4.81 -13.45 -4.75
CA TYR A 34 4.68 -12.68 -5.98
C TYR A 34 3.25 -12.41 -6.42
N ARG A 35 2.26 -13.11 -5.86
CA ARG A 35 0.85 -12.83 -6.14
C ARG A 35 0.18 -12.20 -4.95
N ASP A 36 0.02 -12.96 -3.86
CA ASP A 36 -0.88 -12.56 -2.78
C ASP A 36 -0.32 -11.35 -2.01
N PHE A 37 0.97 -11.36 -1.74
CA PHE A 37 1.62 -10.29 -1.00
C PHE A 37 1.83 -9.03 -1.84
N LEU A 38 2.23 -9.14 -3.11
CA LEU A 38 2.33 -7.96 -3.99
C LEU A 38 0.98 -7.26 -4.18
N LEU A 39 -0.10 -8.02 -4.34
CA LEU A 39 -1.44 -7.46 -4.42
C LEU A 39 -1.85 -6.78 -3.11
N GLY A 40 -1.58 -7.42 -1.97
CA GLY A 40 -1.82 -6.83 -0.65
C GLY A 40 -1.02 -5.54 -0.43
N GLN A 41 0.25 -5.53 -0.81
CA GLN A 41 1.15 -4.39 -0.69
C GLN A 41 0.72 -3.22 -1.59
N ALA A 42 0.33 -3.51 -2.84
CA ALA A 42 -0.16 -2.49 -3.77
C ALA A 42 -1.44 -1.84 -3.23
N LYS A 43 -2.37 -2.66 -2.71
CA LYS A 43 -3.60 -2.17 -2.09
C LYS A 43 -3.30 -1.30 -0.87
N LEU A 44 -2.46 -1.76 0.05
CA LEU A 44 -2.05 -1.01 1.24
C LEU A 44 -1.39 0.33 0.86
N SER A 45 -0.51 0.32 -0.14
CA SER A 45 0.18 1.53 -0.62
C SER A 45 -0.81 2.56 -1.16
N PHE A 46 -1.81 2.10 -1.93
CA PHE A 46 -2.86 2.98 -2.44
C PHE A 46 -3.73 3.55 -1.31
N GLU A 47 -4.11 2.73 -0.33
CA GLU A 47 -4.89 3.17 0.83
C GLU A 47 -4.14 4.21 1.67
N ILE A 48 -2.85 3.97 1.96
CA ILE A 48 -2.00 4.92 2.69
C ILE A 48 -1.87 6.24 1.92
N PHE A 49 -1.57 6.17 0.62
CA PHE A 49 -1.42 7.36 -0.21
C PHE A 49 -2.73 8.17 -0.26
N SER A 50 -3.86 7.50 -0.47
CA SER A 50 -5.18 8.12 -0.48
C SER A 50 -5.54 8.73 0.88
N TYR A 51 -5.24 8.04 1.99
CA TYR A 51 -5.44 8.56 3.33
C TYR A 51 -4.65 9.85 3.57
N ILE A 52 -3.36 9.86 3.22
CA ILE A 52 -2.50 11.04 3.38
C ILE A 52 -2.96 12.19 2.48
N ALA A 53 -3.36 11.92 1.24
CA ALA A 53 -3.91 12.93 0.35
C ALA A 53 -5.20 13.57 0.92
N ASN A 54 -6.06 12.76 1.54
CA ASN A 54 -7.26 13.26 2.23
C ASN A 54 -6.92 14.05 3.50
N LEU A 55 -5.96 13.57 4.29
CA LEU A 55 -5.49 14.25 5.51
C LEU A 55 -4.93 15.65 5.19
N LEU A 56 -4.19 15.77 4.09
CA LEU A 56 -3.67 17.05 3.59
C LEU A 56 -4.71 17.85 2.80
N SER A 57 -5.97 17.42 2.81
CA SER A 57 -7.11 18.08 2.15
C SER A 57 -6.90 18.34 0.65
N VAL A 58 -6.06 17.54 -0.03
CA VAL A 58 -5.72 17.72 -1.45
C VAL A 58 -6.96 17.69 -2.35
N PRO A 59 -7.92 16.75 -2.18
CA PRO A 59 -9.13 16.76 -2.98
C PRO A 59 -9.97 18.04 -2.80
N LEU A 60 -9.98 18.59 -1.58
CA LEU A 60 -10.72 19.82 -1.27
C LEU A 60 -10.01 21.05 -1.87
N LEU A 61 -8.68 21.12 -1.76
CA LEU A 61 -7.87 22.19 -2.35
C LEU A 61 -8.01 22.25 -3.86
N LEU A 62 -8.03 21.09 -4.54
CA LEU A 62 -8.27 21.01 -5.98
C LEU A 62 -9.69 21.42 -6.35
N LYS A 63 -10.72 20.91 -5.64
CA LYS A 63 -12.13 21.25 -5.91
C LYS A 63 -12.45 22.73 -5.69
N THR A 64 -11.76 23.37 -4.75
CA THR A 64 -12.01 24.76 -4.40
C THR A 64 -11.04 25.73 -5.07
N PHE A 65 -10.07 25.27 -5.86
CA PHE A 65 -8.93 26.08 -6.33
C PHE A 65 -9.35 27.45 -6.90
N PHE A 66 -10.32 27.46 -7.81
CA PHE A 66 -10.85 28.68 -8.46
C PHE A 66 -12.05 29.32 -7.76
N LYS A 67 -12.52 28.77 -6.63
CA LYS A 67 -13.63 29.36 -5.87
C LYS A 67 -13.13 30.47 -4.92
N PRO A 68 -13.83 31.62 -4.86
CA PRO A 68 -13.55 32.67 -3.88
C PRO A 68 -13.77 32.15 -2.46
N LEU A 69 -12.97 32.63 -1.50
CA LEU A 69 -13.03 32.20 -0.10
C LEU A 69 -14.27 32.76 0.63
N LYS A 70 -14.71 33.98 0.27
CA LYS A 70 -15.98 34.60 0.71
C LYS A 70 -16.75 35.11 -0.51
N SER A 71 -18.06 34.91 -0.52
CA SER A 71 -18.95 35.28 -1.63
C SER A 71 -19.66 36.63 -1.41
N GLU A 72 -19.09 37.53 -0.62
CA GLU A 72 -19.77 38.76 -0.21
C GLU A 72 -19.09 40.02 -0.73
N TYR A 73 -19.92 40.88 -1.34
CA TYR A 73 -19.74 42.28 -1.76
C TYR A 73 -18.86 42.61 -2.97
N ARG A 74 -19.44 43.50 -3.81
CA ARG A 74 -18.89 44.45 -4.82
C ARG A 74 -17.76 43.90 -5.71
N GLU A 75 -17.95 43.98 -7.03
CA GLU A 75 -17.08 43.38 -8.07
C GLU A 75 -15.56 43.49 -7.81
N GLY A 76 -15.06 44.62 -7.29
CA GLY A 76 -13.65 44.79 -6.95
C GLY A 76 -13.13 43.94 -5.78
N LEU A 77 -13.95 43.66 -4.75
CA LEU A 77 -13.59 42.81 -3.61
C LEU A 77 -13.57 41.32 -3.97
N VAL A 78 -14.39 40.94 -4.95
CA VAL A 78 -14.49 39.56 -5.45
C VAL A 78 -13.18 39.15 -6.13
N ILE A 79 -12.63 40.01 -7.01
CA ILE A 79 -11.36 39.74 -7.71
C ILE A 79 -10.22 39.62 -6.69
N PHE A 80 -10.13 40.53 -5.73
CA PHE A 80 -9.14 40.46 -4.65
C PHE A 80 -9.23 39.14 -3.86
N SER A 81 -10.44 38.71 -3.52
CA SER A 81 -10.68 37.46 -2.77
C SER A 81 -10.33 36.21 -3.57
N ILE A 82 -10.51 36.22 -4.89
CA ILE A 82 -10.08 35.14 -5.78
C ILE A 82 -8.56 35.06 -5.83
N VAL A 83 -7.88 36.19 -6.08
CA VAL A 83 -6.41 36.24 -6.16
C VAL A 83 -5.77 35.82 -4.84
N MET A 84 -6.26 36.34 -3.71
CA MET A 84 -5.78 35.95 -2.39
C MET A 84 -6.04 34.46 -2.11
N GLY A 85 -7.21 33.95 -2.49
CA GLY A 85 -7.55 32.54 -2.35
C GLY A 85 -6.62 31.63 -3.17
N ILE A 86 -6.24 32.04 -4.39
CA ILE A 86 -5.28 31.32 -5.23
C ILE A 86 -3.88 31.35 -4.59
N ALA A 87 -3.41 32.51 -4.11
CA ALA A 87 -2.10 32.66 -3.49
C ALA A 87 -1.92 31.78 -2.24
N ILE A 88 -2.92 31.77 -1.35
CA ILE A 88 -2.91 30.92 -0.16
C ILE A 88 -2.91 29.43 -0.56
N LYS A 89 -3.77 29.03 -1.50
CA LYS A 89 -3.84 27.63 -1.94
C LYS A 89 -2.53 27.19 -2.60
N LEU A 90 -1.87 28.05 -3.36
CA LEU A 90 -0.54 27.80 -3.92
C LEU A 90 0.50 27.55 -2.84
N LEU A 91 0.51 28.37 -1.78
CA LEU A 91 1.43 28.19 -0.64
C LEU A 91 1.17 26.86 0.09
N ILE A 92 -0.10 26.51 0.32
CA ILE A 92 -0.47 25.23 0.91
C ILE A 92 -0.04 24.06 0.00
N LEU A 93 -0.28 24.17 -1.31
CA LEU A 93 0.10 23.14 -2.28
C LEU A 93 1.63 22.96 -2.34
N ALA A 94 2.39 24.05 -2.23
CA ALA A 94 3.84 24.04 -2.25
C ALA A 94 4.45 23.22 -1.11
N VAL A 95 3.79 23.14 0.06
CA VAL A 95 4.20 22.27 1.16
C VAL A 95 3.62 20.87 1.02
N THR A 96 2.37 20.76 0.55
CA THR A 96 1.63 19.51 0.47
C THR A 96 2.19 18.54 -0.58
N ILE A 97 2.56 19.05 -1.76
CA ILE A 97 3.07 18.23 -2.86
C ILE A 97 4.41 17.54 -2.50
N PRO A 98 5.42 18.22 -1.93
CA PRO A 98 6.64 17.56 -1.47
C PRO A 98 6.39 16.44 -0.45
N VAL A 99 5.46 16.63 0.49
CA VAL A 99 5.10 15.59 1.46
C VAL A 99 4.50 14.37 0.75
N LEU A 100 3.58 14.57 -0.20
CA LEU A 100 3.03 13.48 -1.00
C LEU A 100 4.08 12.76 -1.84
N ILE A 101 5.03 13.49 -2.43
CA ILE A 101 6.15 12.91 -3.18
C ILE A 101 7.03 12.05 -2.24
N LEU A 102 7.37 12.56 -1.07
CA LEU A 102 8.16 11.82 -0.08
C LEU A 102 7.48 10.51 0.32
N VAL A 103 6.17 10.57 0.59
CA VAL A 103 5.36 9.38 0.90
C VAL A 103 5.35 8.41 -0.27
N ALA A 104 5.17 8.88 -1.50
CA ALA A 104 5.19 8.03 -2.69
C ALA A 104 6.55 7.33 -2.88
N ILE A 105 7.66 8.03 -2.67
CA ILE A 105 9.01 7.47 -2.72
C ILE A 105 9.17 6.40 -1.63
N LEU A 106 8.75 6.68 -0.40
CA LEU A 106 8.84 5.71 0.70
C LEU A 106 8.04 4.43 0.39
N LEU A 107 6.81 4.56 -0.09
CA LEU A 107 5.97 3.43 -0.48
C LEU A 107 6.58 2.63 -1.65
N LEU A 108 7.21 3.32 -2.60
CA LEU A 108 7.91 2.68 -3.71
C LEU A 108 9.13 1.90 -3.22
N VAL A 109 9.95 2.47 -2.33
CA VAL A 109 11.11 1.78 -1.74
C VAL A 109 10.66 0.55 -0.97
N MET A 110 9.61 0.66 -0.15
CA MET A 110 9.04 -0.49 0.58
C MET A 110 8.56 -1.57 -0.39
N SER A 111 7.91 -1.19 -1.49
CA SER A 111 7.44 -2.14 -2.51
C SER A 111 8.60 -2.86 -3.21
N LEU A 112 9.70 -2.15 -3.49
CA LEU A 112 10.91 -2.76 -4.07
C LEU A 112 11.59 -3.72 -3.10
N LEU A 113 11.70 -3.36 -1.81
CA LEU A 113 12.27 -4.23 -0.78
C LEU A 113 11.55 -5.57 -0.71
N VAL A 114 10.22 -5.55 -0.78
CA VAL A 114 9.39 -6.75 -0.78
C VAL A 114 9.68 -7.67 -1.96
N ILE A 115 9.96 -7.13 -3.15
CA ILE A 115 10.30 -7.92 -4.34
C ILE A 115 11.69 -8.56 -4.21
N VAL A 116 12.63 -7.86 -3.58
CA VAL A 116 14.03 -8.31 -3.44
C VAL A 116 14.19 -9.33 -2.30
N LEU A 117 13.40 -9.23 -1.24
CA LEU A 117 13.45 -10.10 -0.07
C LEU A 117 13.37 -11.61 -0.40
N PRO A 118 12.43 -12.12 -1.23
CA PRO A 118 12.43 -13.52 -1.68
C PRO A 118 13.76 -13.93 -2.30
N ILE A 119 14.32 -13.08 -3.15
CA ILE A 119 15.52 -13.36 -3.94
C ILE A 119 16.72 -13.54 -3.00
N ILE A 120 16.82 -12.70 -1.97
CA ILE A 120 17.86 -12.82 -0.93
C ILE A 120 17.69 -14.12 -0.14
N ILE A 121 16.45 -14.46 0.25
CA ILE A 121 16.18 -15.71 0.98
C ILE A 121 16.58 -16.92 0.14
N PHE A 122 16.18 -16.97 -1.14
CA PHE A 122 16.56 -18.06 -2.02
C PHE A 122 18.07 -18.14 -2.24
N TRP A 123 18.75 -16.99 -2.37
CA TRP A 123 20.20 -16.95 -2.48
C TRP A 123 20.89 -17.56 -1.25
N PHE A 124 20.46 -17.17 -0.04
CA PHE A 124 20.99 -17.70 1.22
C PHE A 124 20.63 -19.17 1.46
N LEU A 125 19.53 -19.67 0.87
CA LEU A 125 19.15 -21.07 0.99
C LEU A 125 20.02 -22.00 0.12
N ILE A 126 20.51 -21.48 -1.01
CA ILE A 126 21.30 -22.23 -2.00
C ILE A 126 22.78 -22.30 -1.61
N TRP A 127 23.30 -21.30 -0.89
CA TRP A 127 24.69 -21.19 -0.46
C TRP A 127 24.86 -21.52 1.03
#